data_AF-A0A9D8B413-F1
#
_entry.id   AF-A0A9D8B413-F1
#
_cell.length_a   1.000
_cell.length_b   1.000
_cell.length_c   1.000
_cell.angle_alpha   90.00
_cell.angle_beta   90.00
_cell.angle_gamma   90.00
#
_symmetry.space_group_name_H-M   'P 1'
#
loop_
_entity.id
_entity.type
_entity.pdbx_description
1 polymer ?
#
loop_
_entity_poly.entity_id
_entity_poly.type
_entity_poly.pdbx_seq_one_letter_code
_entity_poly.pdbx_strand_id
1 'polypeptide(L)'
;MLSVVLGIIFFVGAGLFASYYFFSRILELDKTSSILGAVFFSANGFMMQRIAIGHLGYIAFPVLVVILILLVDVRIHKYIAGLLLALVLTVMLHTASYFIIILWGFSILIILPLIYIVKPSVFSRRRIVMIVILGGCLAVLMTISKLSAVYSFMRFFPRLMSEEHSTSSLLALLGIILQLLGTMSLFPLRWMSGLDPKTMPENMAGISGTGYPGWGYWEFDMALSPVVFGIIIIGIDNLLHRRAVWSKIFVQGKRWIAWMALITCIWLVTEIILTGGVVYPYIKQLPIFSSMHVNFRLTAAFLFPLALVAAVLYNRWAVHWEKSKALTILVVVNGLTLLPVMTYFVPGSDYIDRSYNLIDSQYIHQAILAGDTFEITHIGDTEDNTRALLNRASNLYPYNPIFGFGLQWFHPEVKPGWVWEISDGYYNMTNPTGFVFPEVNNSRPFERIRVEDKARMMDFVAHRQPDWALPLYQQVCDWISGVSIVLVAGILVIYFARKLEWFRWI
;
A
#
# COMPACT_ATOMS: atom_id res chain seq x y z
N MET A 1 6.39 -8.68 19.20
CA MET A 1 5.04 -9.22 18.94
C MET A 1 3.92 -8.24 19.31
N LEU A 2 3.82 -7.77 20.57
CA LEU A 2 2.73 -6.87 21.00
C LEU A 2 2.57 -5.61 20.13
N SER A 3 3.66 -4.89 19.82
CA SER A 3 3.60 -3.67 19.00
C SER A 3 3.07 -3.92 17.58
N VAL A 4 3.38 -5.07 16.98
CA VAL A 4 2.87 -5.46 15.65
C VAL A 4 1.37 -5.71 15.72
N VAL A 5 0.91 -6.48 16.73
CA VAL A 5 -0.51 -6.76 16.94
C VAL A 5 -1.29 -5.47 17.22
N LEU A 6 -0.77 -4.59 18.09
CA LEU A 6 -1.38 -3.30 18.38
C LEU A 6 -1.43 -2.40 17.14
N GLY A 7 -0.37 -2.39 16.32
CA GLY A 7 -0.34 -1.67 15.05
C GLY A 7 -1.43 -2.16 14.10
N ILE A 8 -1.57 -3.47 13.93
CA ILE A 8 -2.64 -4.07 13.11
C ILE A 8 -4.02 -3.66 13.63
N ILE A 9 -4.28 -3.86 14.93
CA ILE A 9 -5.56 -3.49 15.55
C ILE A 9 -5.87 -2.00 15.34
N PHE A 10 -4.87 -1.15 15.52
CA PHE A 10 -5.01 0.29 15.33
C PHE A 10 -5.38 0.65 13.89
N PHE A 11 -4.62 0.18 12.89
CA PHE A 11 -4.87 0.53 11.48
C PHE A 11 -6.19 -0.05 10.96
N VAL A 12 -6.49 -1.32 11.28
CA VAL A 12 -7.74 -1.97 10.88
C VAL A 12 -8.93 -1.31 11.58
N GLY A 13 -8.83 -1.06 12.88
CA GLY A 13 -9.85 -0.36 13.65
C GLY A 13 -10.10 1.05 13.12
N ALA A 14 -9.04 1.83 12.88
CA ALA A 14 -9.14 3.17 12.32
C ALA A 14 -9.80 3.16 10.93
N GLY A 15 -9.45 2.21 10.07
CA GLY A 15 -10.09 2.03 8.76
C GLY A 15 -11.57 1.66 8.85
N LEU A 16 -11.94 0.76 9.77
CA LEU A 16 -13.32 0.35 10.00
C LEU A 16 -14.17 1.53 10.51
N PHE A 17 -13.68 2.26 11.52
CA PHE A 17 -14.37 3.44 12.06
C PHE A 17 -14.47 4.57 11.04
N ALA A 18 -13.41 4.84 10.28
CA ALA A 18 -13.43 5.80 9.19
C ALA A 18 -14.46 5.42 8.12
N SER A 19 -14.52 4.14 7.74
CA SER A 19 -15.53 3.62 6.81
C SER A 19 -16.94 3.81 7.34
N TYR A 20 -17.19 3.42 8.58
CA TYR A 20 -18.49 3.63 9.22
C TYR A 20 -18.87 5.12 9.26
N TYR A 21 -17.95 5.99 9.64
CA TYR A 21 -18.18 7.44 9.65
C TYR A 21 -18.47 7.98 8.25
N PHE A 22 -17.72 7.55 7.24
CA PHE A 22 -17.92 7.94 5.85
C PHE A 22 -19.33 7.54 5.37
N PHE A 23 -19.75 6.29 5.58
CA PHE A 23 -21.08 5.84 5.18
C PHE A 23 -22.20 6.53 5.97
N SER A 24 -22.06 6.64 7.30
CA SER A 24 -23.15 7.12 8.18
C SER A 24 -23.28 8.64 8.22
N ARG A 25 -22.17 9.38 8.16
CA ARG A 25 -22.17 10.83 8.37
C ARG A 25 -21.94 11.63 7.11
N ILE A 26 -21.20 11.11 6.14
CA ILE A 26 -20.94 11.81 4.88
C ILE A 26 -21.99 11.39 3.85
N LEU A 27 -22.16 10.08 3.64
CA LEU A 27 -23.17 9.57 2.72
C LEU A 27 -24.58 9.51 3.33
N GLU A 28 -24.72 9.60 4.66
CA GLU A 28 -26.00 9.51 5.37
C GLU A 28 -26.78 8.22 5.04
N LEU A 29 -26.05 7.11 4.93
CA LEU A 29 -26.70 5.79 4.84
C LEU A 29 -27.27 5.41 6.21
N ASP A 30 -28.27 4.51 6.21
CA ASP A 30 -28.80 3.93 7.43
C ASP A 30 -27.69 3.24 8.25
N LYS A 31 -27.90 3.10 9.56
CA LYS A 31 -26.94 2.51 10.49
C LYS A 31 -26.52 1.10 10.06
N THR A 32 -27.47 0.26 9.61
CA THR A 32 -27.19 -1.11 9.19
C THR A 32 -26.30 -1.15 7.94
N SER A 33 -26.64 -0.31 6.95
CA SER A 33 -25.90 -0.18 5.70
C SER A 33 -24.49 0.38 5.91
N SER A 34 -24.35 1.31 6.86
CA SER A 34 -23.06 1.89 7.22
C SER A 34 -22.14 0.89 7.90
N ILE A 35 -22.68 0.02 8.76
CA ILE A 35 -21.92 -1.08 9.38
C ILE A 35 -21.48 -2.06 8.30
N LEU A 36 -22.39 -2.49 7.42
CA LEU A 36 -22.06 -3.43 6.34
C LEU A 36 -21.02 -2.88 5.37
N GLY A 37 -21.16 -1.64 4.93
CA GLY A 37 -20.17 -1.01 4.05
C GLY A 37 -18.78 -0.97 4.70
N ALA A 38 -18.71 -0.70 6.00
CA ALA A 38 -17.45 -0.71 6.74
C ALA A 38 -16.84 -2.12 6.81
N VAL A 39 -17.65 -3.16 7.04
CA VAL A 39 -17.21 -4.55 7.09
C VAL A 39 -16.81 -5.05 5.69
N PHE A 40 -17.58 -4.76 4.63
CA PHE A 40 -17.26 -5.15 3.25
C PHE A 40 -15.88 -4.67 2.83
N PHE A 41 -15.48 -3.46 3.23
CA PHE A 41 -14.16 -2.94 2.94
C PHE A 41 -13.09 -3.50 3.88
N SER A 42 -13.33 -3.55 5.19
CA SER A 42 -12.29 -3.89 6.16
C SER A 42 -11.96 -5.39 6.19
N ALA A 43 -12.93 -6.24 5.90
CA ALA A 43 -12.81 -7.69 5.85
C ALA A 43 -12.49 -8.17 4.42
N ASN A 44 -11.32 -7.81 3.90
CA ASN A 44 -10.90 -8.14 2.55
C ASN A 44 -9.66 -9.05 2.53
N GLY A 45 -9.52 -9.83 1.46
CA GLY A 45 -8.40 -10.75 1.28
C GLY A 45 -7.06 -10.05 1.05
N PHE A 46 -7.09 -8.82 0.52
CA PHE A 46 -5.87 -8.05 0.31
C PHE A 46 -5.10 -7.89 1.61
N MET A 47 -5.75 -7.31 2.61
CA MET A 47 -5.16 -7.05 3.92
C MET A 47 -4.81 -8.33 4.67
N MET A 48 -5.71 -9.31 4.69
CA MET A 48 -5.52 -10.53 5.48
C MET A 48 -4.31 -11.35 5.03
N GLN A 49 -4.08 -11.48 3.71
CA GLN A 49 -2.89 -12.18 3.24
C GLN A 49 -1.60 -11.47 3.65
N ARG A 50 -1.50 -10.15 3.44
CA ARG A 50 -0.25 -9.41 3.72
C ARG A 50 0.06 -9.39 5.21
N ILE A 51 -0.97 -9.31 6.05
CA ILE A 51 -0.78 -9.47 7.50
C ILE A 51 -0.27 -10.88 7.82
N ALA A 52 -0.87 -11.92 7.24
CA ALA A 52 -0.50 -13.31 7.52
C ALA A 52 0.96 -13.62 7.17
N ILE A 53 1.50 -13.02 6.11
CA ILE A 53 2.89 -13.22 5.69
C ILE A 53 3.87 -12.17 6.24
N GLY A 54 3.42 -11.25 7.10
CA GLY A 54 4.30 -10.24 7.71
C GLY A 54 4.65 -9.04 6.83
N HIS A 55 3.92 -8.79 5.75
CA HIS A 55 4.03 -7.60 4.90
C HIS A 55 3.38 -6.38 5.58
N LEU A 56 3.94 -5.97 6.71
CA LEU A 56 3.36 -4.94 7.59
C LEU A 56 3.25 -3.55 6.92
N GLY A 57 4.02 -3.25 5.88
CA GLY A 57 3.91 -1.99 5.13
C GLY A 57 2.54 -1.76 4.46
N TYR A 58 1.74 -2.83 4.31
CA TYR A 58 0.41 -2.81 3.69
C TYR A 58 -0.73 -2.60 4.69
N ILE A 59 -0.47 -2.65 6.01
CA ILE A 59 -1.52 -2.47 7.04
C ILE A 59 -2.16 -1.09 6.98
N ALA A 60 -1.49 -0.12 6.36
CA ALA A 60 -2.03 1.21 6.17
C ALA A 60 -3.19 1.24 5.18
N PHE A 61 -3.36 0.24 4.30
CA PHE A 61 -4.37 0.21 3.24
C PHE A 61 -5.77 0.75 3.65
N PRO A 62 -6.35 0.38 4.82
CA PRO A 62 -7.66 0.88 5.24
C PRO A 62 -7.73 2.40 5.50
N VAL A 63 -6.59 3.07 5.68
CA VAL A 63 -6.49 4.53 5.87
C VAL A 63 -6.91 5.32 4.63
N LEU A 64 -7.09 4.66 3.47
CA LEU A 64 -7.75 5.23 2.28
C LEU A 64 -8.97 6.08 2.65
N VAL A 65 -9.80 5.57 3.57
CA VAL A 65 -11.07 6.20 3.90
C VAL A 65 -10.88 7.48 4.72
N VAL A 66 -9.81 7.56 5.52
CA VAL A 66 -9.43 8.81 6.19
C VAL A 66 -9.12 9.88 5.15
N ILE A 67 -8.38 9.54 4.08
CA ILE A 67 -8.11 10.47 2.99
C ILE A 67 -9.41 10.92 2.32
N LEU A 68 -10.32 9.99 2.03
CA LEU A 68 -11.63 10.33 1.46
C LEU A 68 -12.41 11.30 2.36
N ILE A 69 -12.45 11.05 3.67
CA ILE A 69 -13.07 11.95 4.65
C ILE A 69 -12.45 13.34 4.58
N LEU A 70 -11.12 13.46 4.56
CA LEU A 70 -10.45 14.76 4.47
C LEU A 70 -10.87 15.52 3.21
N LEU A 71 -10.93 14.82 2.07
CA LEU A 71 -11.28 15.41 0.78
C LEU A 71 -12.73 15.91 0.74
N VAL A 72 -13.67 15.16 1.30
CA VAL A 72 -15.11 15.40 1.05
C VAL A 72 -15.90 15.92 2.26
N ASP A 73 -15.43 15.74 3.50
CA ASP A 73 -16.17 16.16 4.69
C ASP A 73 -16.08 17.69 4.87
N VAL A 74 -17.18 18.37 4.57
CA VAL A 74 -17.29 19.84 4.66
C VAL A 74 -17.08 20.38 6.08
N ARG A 75 -17.24 19.56 7.12
CA ARG A 75 -17.08 19.96 8.53
C ARG A 75 -15.62 20.20 8.92
N ILE A 76 -14.68 19.62 8.18
CA ILE A 76 -13.25 19.85 8.40
C ILE A 76 -12.86 21.10 7.61
N HIS A 77 -12.15 22.05 8.20
CA HIS A 77 -11.67 23.21 7.46
C HIS A 77 -10.70 22.78 6.35
N LYS A 78 -10.86 23.27 5.11
CA LYS A 78 -10.07 22.80 3.95
C LYS A 78 -8.54 22.92 4.13
N TYR A 79 -8.06 23.95 4.82
CA TYR A 79 -6.61 24.08 5.10
C TYR A 79 -6.14 23.03 6.11
N ILE A 80 -6.93 22.78 7.16
CA ILE A 80 -6.62 21.74 8.14
C ILE A 80 -6.67 20.35 7.49
N ALA A 81 -7.64 20.11 6.61
CA ALA A 81 -7.70 18.88 5.82
C ALA A 81 -6.46 18.70 4.94
N GLY A 82 -5.96 19.78 4.31
CA GLY A 82 -4.70 19.77 3.57
C GLY A 82 -3.48 19.44 4.43
N LEU A 83 -3.37 20.03 5.62
CA LEU A 83 -2.29 19.73 6.58
C LEU A 83 -2.34 18.27 7.05
N LEU A 84 -3.53 17.75 7.37
CA LEU A 84 -3.71 16.35 7.76
C LEU A 84 -3.40 15.40 6.60
N LEU A 85 -3.81 15.75 5.38
CA LEU A 85 -3.46 14.97 4.19
C LEU A 85 -1.94 14.93 3.99
N ALA A 86 -1.26 16.07 4.16
CA ALA A 86 0.19 16.15 4.08
C ALA A 86 0.85 15.18 5.07
N LEU A 87 0.42 15.21 6.34
CA LEU A 87 0.95 14.33 7.37
C LEU A 87 0.73 12.84 7.04
N VAL A 88 -0.47 12.47 6.59
CA VAL A 88 -0.77 11.08 6.17
C VAL A 88 0.13 10.65 5.02
N LEU A 89 0.28 11.47 3.99
CA LEU A 89 1.14 11.16 2.84
C LEU A 89 2.62 11.09 3.22
N THR A 90 3.10 11.99 4.08
CA THR A 90 4.47 11.97 4.60
C THR A 90 4.74 10.68 5.36
N VAL A 91 3.87 10.29 6.29
CA VAL A 91 4.02 9.02 7.03
C VAL A 91 4.11 7.85 6.05
N MET A 92 3.24 7.79 5.05
CA MET A 92 3.24 6.72 4.04
C MET A 92 4.50 6.67 3.19
N LEU A 93 5.03 7.82 2.78
CA LEU A 93 6.28 7.89 2.04
C LEU A 93 7.48 7.45 2.92
N HIS A 94 7.45 7.77 4.21
CA HIS A 94 8.49 7.33 5.15
C HIS A 94 8.41 5.83 5.47
N THR A 95 7.22 5.24 5.61
CA THR A 95 7.01 3.80 5.89
C THR A 95 7.16 2.89 4.67
N ALA A 96 7.68 3.41 3.55
CA ALA A 96 7.80 2.70 2.27
C ALA A 96 6.47 2.17 1.71
N SER A 97 5.34 2.76 2.13
CA SER A 97 3.99 2.43 1.66
C SER A 97 3.67 3.11 0.32
N TYR A 98 4.67 3.39 -0.53
CA TYR A 98 4.49 4.10 -1.80
C TYR A 98 3.52 3.36 -2.74
N PHE A 99 3.57 2.02 -2.74
CA PHE A 99 2.64 1.20 -3.51
C PHE A 99 1.19 1.42 -3.08
N ILE A 100 0.95 1.56 -1.76
CA ILE A 100 -0.37 1.87 -1.20
C ILE A 100 -0.85 3.25 -1.63
N ILE A 101 0.05 4.25 -1.71
CA ILE A 101 -0.30 5.59 -2.20
C ILE A 101 -0.80 5.55 -3.64
N ILE A 102 -0.13 4.78 -4.51
CA ILE A 102 -0.55 4.61 -5.92
C ILE A 102 -1.92 3.93 -5.99
N LEU A 103 -2.10 2.86 -5.22
CA LEU A 103 -3.37 2.16 -5.12
C LEU A 103 -4.49 3.11 -4.68
N TRP A 104 -4.26 3.92 -3.64
CA TRP A 104 -5.21 4.92 -3.18
C TRP A 104 -5.53 5.95 -4.24
N GLY A 105 -4.54 6.41 -5.00
CA GLY A 105 -4.74 7.27 -6.15
C GLY A 105 -5.76 6.67 -7.12
N PHE A 106 -5.57 5.40 -7.52
CA PHE A 106 -6.50 4.69 -8.40
C PHE A 106 -7.88 4.48 -7.78
N SER A 107 -7.96 4.09 -6.50
CA SER A 107 -9.24 4.00 -5.80
C SER A 107 -9.96 5.35 -5.80
N ILE A 108 -9.28 6.45 -5.45
CA ILE A 108 -9.86 7.79 -5.38
C ILE A 108 -10.34 8.25 -6.76
N LEU A 109 -9.60 7.96 -7.83
CA LEU A 109 -10.02 8.25 -9.21
C LEU A 109 -11.37 7.61 -9.56
N ILE A 110 -11.63 6.39 -9.08
CA ILE A 110 -12.92 5.70 -9.28
C ILE A 110 -13.98 6.23 -8.29
N ILE A 111 -13.59 6.47 -7.03
CA ILE A 111 -14.53 6.84 -5.95
C ILE A 111 -15.09 8.25 -6.14
N LEU A 112 -14.29 9.23 -6.57
CA LEU A 112 -14.76 10.61 -6.71
C LEU A 112 -15.95 10.78 -7.67
N PRO A 113 -15.93 10.26 -8.91
CA PRO A 113 -17.10 10.30 -9.78
C PRO A 113 -18.25 9.45 -9.21
N LEU A 114 -17.96 8.33 -8.55
CA LEU A 114 -18.97 7.50 -7.91
C LEU A 114 -19.69 8.23 -6.76
N ILE A 115 -18.98 8.96 -5.90
CA ILE A 115 -19.56 9.82 -4.85
C ILE A 115 -20.45 10.89 -5.49
N TYR A 116 -20.01 11.52 -6.58
CA TYR A 116 -20.81 12.52 -7.27
C TYR A 116 -22.12 11.93 -7.83
N ILE A 117 -22.10 10.69 -8.33
CA ILE A 117 -23.31 9.99 -8.78
C ILE A 117 -24.25 9.71 -7.61
N VAL A 118 -23.71 9.20 -6.50
CA VAL A 118 -24.48 8.79 -5.31
C VAL A 118 -25.05 9.98 -4.54
N LYS A 119 -24.19 10.95 -4.20
CA LYS A 119 -24.53 12.11 -3.36
C LYS A 119 -23.76 13.36 -3.81
N PRO A 120 -24.26 14.07 -4.85
CA PRO A 120 -23.57 15.25 -5.41
C PRO A 120 -23.31 16.37 -4.41
N SER A 121 -24.14 16.52 -3.37
CA SER A 121 -24.04 17.60 -2.37
C SER A 121 -22.75 17.56 -1.55
N VAL A 122 -22.14 16.38 -1.44
CA VAL A 122 -20.87 16.17 -0.72
C VAL A 122 -19.67 16.60 -1.58
N PHE A 123 -19.84 16.66 -2.90
CA PHE A 123 -18.73 16.89 -3.83
C PHE A 123 -18.50 18.38 -4.06
N SER A 124 -17.32 18.88 -3.67
CA SER A 124 -16.89 20.25 -3.94
C SER A 124 -15.54 20.28 -4.65
N ARG A 125 -15.56 20.52 -5.97
CA ARG A 125 -14.34 20.56 -6.81
C ARG A 125 -13.27 21.52 -6.25
N ARG A 126 -13.67 22.75 -5.91
CA ARG A 126 -12.74 23.78 -5.40
C ARG A 126 -12.08 23.33 -4.09
N ARG A 127 -12.85 22.69 -3.21
CA ARG A 127 -12.36 22.16 -1.94
C ARG A 127 -11.37 21.03 -2.17
N ILE A 128 -11.74 20.01 -2.95
CA ILE A 128 -10.92 18.83 -3.23
C ILE A 128 -9.59 19.26 -3.87
N VAL A 129 -9.63 20.09 -4.91
CA VAL A 129 -8.42 20.59 -5.58
C VAL A 129 -7.52 21.35 -4.60
N MET A 130 -8.08 22.21 -3.75
CA MET A 130 -7.28 22.95 -2.76
C MET A 130 -6.61 22.01 -1.75
N ILE A 131 -7.34 21.02 -1.24
CA ILE A 131 -6.82 20.04 -0.27
C ILE A 131 -5.70 19.21 -0.90
N VAL A 132 -5.89 18.73 -2.14
CA VAL A 132 -4.90 17.91 -2.85
C VAL A 132 -3.65 18.72 -3.17
N ILE A 133 -3.78 19.94 -3.68
CA ILE A 133 -2.62 20.80 -3.98
C ILE A 133 -1.86 21.14 -2.70
N LEU A 134 -2.56 21.66 -1.67
CA LEU A 134 -1.92 22.03 -0.42
C LEU A 134 -1.28 20.81 0.26
N GLY A 135 -2.03 19.71 0.40
CA GLY A 135 -1.56 18.50 1.05
C GLY A 135 -0.42 17.83 0.29
N GLY A 136 -0.51 17.77 -1.04
CA GLY A 136 0.54 17.21 -1.90
C GLY A 136 1.83 18.03 -1.88
N CYS A 137 1.74 19.35 -2.02
CA CYS A 137 2.91 20.24 -1.95
C CYS A 137 3.60 20.15 -0.58
N LEU A 138 2.84 20.18 0.52
CA LEU A 138 3.40 20.05 1.86
C LEU A 138 3.98 18.66 2.11
N ALA A 139 3.33 17.59 1.62
CA ALA A 139 3.88 16.24 1.72
C ALA A 139 5.24 16.14 1.00
N VAL A 140 5.37 16.74 -0.18
CA VAL A 140 6.65 16.81 -0.91
C VAL A 140 7.68 17.59 -0.11
N LEU A 141 7.35 18.77 0.42
CA LEU A 141 8.29 19.56 1.24
C LEU A 141 8.75 18.78 2.48
N MET A 142 7.83 18.12 3.18
CA MET A 142 8.12 17.27 4.35
C MET A 142 8.85 15.97 4.01
N THR A 143 8.99 15.60 2.74
CA THR A 143 9.68 14.37 2.31
C THR A 143 10.83 14.64 1.34
N ILE A 144 11.14 15.91 1.05
CA ILE A 144 12.06 16.28 -0.03
C ILE A 144 13.46 15.74 0.22
N SER A 145 13.91 15.70 1.47
CA SER A 145 15.16 15.06 1.93
C SER A 145 15.24 13.57 1.54
N LYS A 146 14.16 12.82 1.74
CA LYS A 146 14.10 11.41 1.36
C LYS A 146 14.05 11.25 -0.16
N LEU A 147 13.26 12.08 -0.83
CA LEU A 147 13.12 12.04 -2.28
C LEU A 147 14.43 12.40 -3.00
N SER A 148 15.19 13.37 -2.50
CA SER A 148 16.50 13.75 -3.06
C SER A 148 17.53 12.63 -2.89
N ALA A 149 17.58 11.99 -1.73
CA ALA A 149 18.47 10.84 -1.49
C ALA A 149 18.10 9.64 -2.39
N VAL A 150 16.81 9.32 -2.51
CA VAL A 150 16.32 8.26 -3.41
C VAL A 150 16.64 8.59 -4.87
N TYR A 151 16.44 9.84 -5.31
CA TYR A 151 16.80 10.26 -6.66
C TYR A 151 18.30 10.11 -6.92
N SER A 152 19.14 10.53 -5.97
CA SER A 152 20.60 10.41 -6.08
C SER A 152 21.07 8.96 -6.13
N PHE A 153 20.35 8.04 -5.49
CA PHE A 153 20.57 6.60 -5.61
C PHE A 153 20.09 6.05 -6.97
N MET A 154 18.84 6.35 -7.35
CA MET A 154 18.18 5.76 -8.53
C MET A 154 18.78 6.21 -9.87
N ARG A 155 19.55 7.30 -9.92
CA ARG A 155 20.30 7.68 -11.13
C ARG A 155 21.42 6.69 -11.48
N PHE A 156 21.97 5.99 -10.50
CA PHE A 156 22.98 4.95 -10.70
C PHE A 156 22.36 3.55 -10.78
N PHE A 157 21.27 3.33 -10.06
CA PHE A 157 20.55 2.07 -10.03
C PHE A 157 19.09 2.28 -10.47
N PRO A 158 18.87 2.57 -11.76
CA PRO A 158 17.53 2.82 -12.25
C PRO A 158 16.73 1.53 -12.17
N ARG A 159 15.62 1.59 -11.43
CA ARG A 159 14.69 0.47 -11.33
C ARG A 159 13.82 0.44 -12.57
N LEU A 160 14.30 -0.18 -13.63
CA LEU A 160 13.56 -0.40 -14.86
C LEU A 160 13.04 -1.85 -14.88
N MET A 161 11.72 -1.98 -14.95
CA MET A 161 11.06 -3.28 -15.01
C MET A 161 10.45 -3.47 -16.38
N SER A 162 10.93 -4.48 -17.12
CA SER A 162 10.20 -5.00 -18.27
C SER A 162 9.02 -5.82 -17.76
N GLU A 163 7.84 -5.57 -18.32
CA GLU A 163 6.65 -6.36 -18.05
C GLU A 163 6.24 -6.99 -19.38
N GLU A 164 6.29 -8.32 -19.43
CA GLU A 164 5.75 -9.09 -20.53
C GLU A 164 4.52 -9.82 -20.02
N HIS A 165 3.36 -9.52 -20.62
CA HIS A 165 2.12 -10.23 -20.34
C HIS A 165 1.79 -11.08 -21.56
N SER A 166 1.75 -12.40 -21.36
CA SER A 166 1.61 -13.37 -22.44
C SER A 166 0.15 -13.73 -22.75
N THR A 167 -0.81 -13.19 -22.01
CA THR A 167 -2.23 -13.54 -22.14
C THR A 167 -3.04 -12.49 -22.88
N SER A 168 -4.17 -12.93 -23.44
CA SER A 168 -5.13 -12.02 -24.06
C SER A 168 -5.80 -11.12 -23.01
N SER A 169 -6.18 -9.91 -23.40
CA SER A 169 -6.82 -8.95 -22.50
C SER A 169 -8.10 -9.48 -21.87
N LEU A 170 -8.86 -10.32 -22.58
CA LEU A 170 -10.08 -10.95 -22.05
C LEU A 170 -9.77 -11.91 -20.90
N LEU A 171 -8.74 -12.75 -21.07
CA LEU A 171 -8.35 -13.70 -20.03
C LEU A 171 -7.79 -12.96 -18.81
N ALA A 172 -7.03 -11.89 -19.05
CA ALA A 172 -6.49 -11.08 -17.97
C ALA A 172 -7.60 -10.31 -17.21
N LEU A 173 -8.66 -9.84 -17.89
CA LEU A 173 -9.87 -9.30 -17.26
C LEU A 173 -10.56 -10.34 -16.38
N LEU A 174 -10.67 -11.59 -16.83
CA LEU A 174 -11.17 -12.69 -16.00
C LEU A 174 -10.26 -12.89 -14.77
N GLY A 175 -8.94 -12.75 -14.94
CA GLY A 175 -7.98 -12.74 -13.85
C GLY A 175 -8.31 -11.70 -12.77
N ILE A 176 -8.64 -10.46 -13.14
CA ILE A 176 -9.07 -9.42 -12.19
C ILE A 176 -10.32 -9.86 -11.42
N ILE A 177 -11.32 -10.42 -12.11
CA ILE A 177 -12.57 -10.89 -11.47
C ILE A 177 -12.26 -12.00 -10.47
N LEU A 178 -11.43 -12.98 -10.86
CA LEU A 178 -11.03 -14.09 -9.98
C LEU A 178 -10.21 -13.61 -8.77
N GLN A 179 -9.34 -12.61 -8.94
CA GLN A 179 -8.61 -12.00 -7.83
C GLN A 179 -9.55 -11.32 -6.84
N LEU A 180 -10.56 -10.61 -7.34
CA LEU A 180 -11.59 -9.94 -6.53
C LEU A 180 -12.53 -10.92 -5.84
N LEU A 181 -12.78 -12.10 -6.42
CA LEU A 181 -13.48 -13.20 -5.75
C LEU A 181 -12.61 -13.86 -4.68
N GLY A 182 -11.29 -13.80 -4.82
CA GLY A 182 -10.34 -14.19 -3.80
C GLY A 182 -9.84 -15.62 -3.93
N THR A 183 -8.52 -15.80 -3.92
CA THR A 183 -7.92 -17.14 -3.95
C THR A 183 -8.30 -17.96 -2.72
N MET A 184 -8.27 -17.36 -1.53
CA MET A 184 -8.63 -18.03 -0.28
C MET A 184 -10.13 -18.26 -0.12
N SER A 185 -10.96 -17.43 -0.75
CA SER A 185 -12.41 -17.63 -0.71
C SER A 185 -12.82 -18.84 -1.54
N LEU A 186 -12.07 -19.13 -2.61
CA LEU A 186 -12.25 -20.31 -3.46
C LEU A 186 -11.53 -21.56 -2.93
N PHE A 187 -10.64 -21.42 -1.94
CA PHE A 187 -9.87 -22.53 -1.38
C PHE A 187 -10.75 -23.71 -0.94
N PRO A 188 -11.82 -23.53 -0.14
CA PRO A 188 -12.66 -24.65 0.27
C PRO A 188 -13.32 -25.36 -0.91
N LEU A 189 -13.76 -24.61 -1.93
CA LEU A 189 -14.39 -25.18 -3.12
C LEU A 189 -13.43 -26.05 -3.92
N ARG A 190 -12.18 -25.59 -4.10
CA ARG A 190 -11.13 -26.38 -4.78
C ARG A 190 -10.78 -27.63 -4.00
N TRP A 191 -10.61 -27.49 -2.68
CA TRP A 191 -10.31 -28.62 -1.80
C TRP A 191 -11.42 -29.67 -1.83
N MET A 192 -12.69 -29.26 -1.71
CA MET A 192 -13.85 -30.17 -1.82
C MET A 192 -13.98 -30.80 -3.22
N SER A 193 -13.48 -30.13 -4.26
CA SER A 193 -13.49 -30.64 -5.64
C SER A 193 -12.30 -31.57 -5.95
N GLY A 194 -11.44 -31.87 -4.96
CA GLY A 194 -10.26 -32.72 -5.13
C GLY A 194 -9.11 -32.07 -5.92
N LEU A 195 -9.18 -30.77 -6.19
CA LEU A 195 -8.11 -30.02 -6.85
C LEU A 195 -7.07 -29.59 -5.81
N ASP A 196 -5.79 -29.80 -6.09
CA ASP A 196 -4.71 -29.35 -5.20
C ASP A 196 -4.74 -27.81 -5.09
N PRO A 197 -5.01 -27.26 -3.89
CA PRO A 197 -5.02 -25.82 -3.70
C PRO A 197 -3.68 -25.18 -4.04
N LYS A 198 -2.54 -25.87 -3.85
CA LYS A 198 -1.18 -25.31 -4.08
C LYS A 198 -0.97 -24.80 -5.50
N THR A 199 -1.68 -25.36 -6.48
CA THR A 199 -1.63 -24.92 -7.87
C THR A 199 -2.37 -23.61 -8.13
N MET A 200 -3.08 -23.06 -7.14
CA MET A 200 -3.93 -21.89 -7.34
C MET A 200 -3.16 -20.62 -7.71
N PRO A 201 -2.06 -20.25 -7.04
CA PRO A 201 -1.27 -19.09 -7.45
C PRO A 201 -0.74 -19.23 -8.87
N GLU A 202 -0.27 -20.41 -9.27
CA GLU A 202 0.22 -20.68 -10.63
C GLU A 202 -0.89 -20.57 -11.68
N ASN A 203 -2.07 -21.13 -11.40
CA ASN A 203 -3.24 -20.98 -12.26
C ASN A 203 -3.67 -19.52 -12.39
N MET A 204 -3.66 -18.77 -11.29
CA MET A 204 -3.97 -17.35 -11.30
C MET A 204 -2.94 -16.56 -12.11
N ALA A 205 -1.65 -16.86 -11.93
CA ALA A 205 -0.56 -16.27 -12.70
C ALA A 205 -0.73 -16.52 -14.21
N GLY A 206 -1.10 -17.76 -14.58
CA GLY A 206 -1.38 -18.14 -15.96
C GLY A 206 -2.58 -17.42 -16.55
N ILE A 207 -3.63 -17.13 -15.76
CA ILE A 207 -4.80 -16.38 -16.23
C ILE A 207 -4.49 -14.88 -16.32
N SER A 208 -3.80 -14.32 -15.33
CA SER A 208 -3.40 -12.90 -15.33
C SER A 208 -2.25 -12.59 -16.29
N GLY A 209 -1.60 -13.61 -16.86
CA GLY A 209 -0.48 -13.46 -17.79
C GLY A 209 0.81 -13.01 -17.14
N THR A 210 0.91 -13.14 -15.82
CA THR A 210 2.06 -12.71 -15.07
C THR A 210 3.03 -13.88 -14.94
N GLY A 211 3.95 -14.01 -15.91
CA GLY A 211 4.77 -15.20 -16.13
C GLY A 211 5.88 -15.49 -15.10
N TYR A 212 5.81 -14.98 -13.86
CA TYR A 212 6.85 -15.23 -12.86
C TYR A 212 6.51 -16.44 -11.97
N PRO A 213 7.25 -17.55 -12.09
CA PRO A 213 7.13 -18.66 -11.15
C PRO A 213 7.58 -18.23 -9.74
N GLY A 214 6.90 -18.73 -8.70
CA GLY A 214 7.24 -18.45 -7.30
C GLY A 214 6.41 -17.38 -6.59
N TRP A 215 5.38 -16.82 -7.24
CA TRP A 215 4.45 -15.91 -6.56
C TRP A 215 3.43 -16.68 -5.72
N GLY A 216 3.33 -16.33 -4.44
CA GLY A 216 2.38 -16.96 -3.52
C GLY A 216 0.99 -16.32 -3.54
N TYR A 217 0.09 -16.90 -2.74
CA TYR A 217 -1.31 -16.44 -2.60
C TYR A 217 -1.43 -14.95 -2.25
N TRP A 218 -0.49 -14.43 -1.45
CA TRP A 218 -0.49 -13.03 -1.03
C TRP A 218 -0.35 -12.05 -2.18
N GLU A 219 0.12 -12.49 -3.34
CA GLU A 219 0.18 -11.64 -4.51
C GLU A 219 -1.18 -11.47 -5.15
N PHE A 220 -1.93 -12.57 -5.31
CA PHE A 220 -3.15 -12.63 -6.10
C PHE A 220 -4.44 -12.42 -5.31
N ASP A 221 -4.41 -12.57 -3.98
CA ASP A 221 -5.63 -12.45 -3.21
C ASP A 221 -6.03 -10.98 -3.02
N MET A 222 -7.15 -10.60 -3.65
CA MET A 222 -7.80 -9.30 -3.53
C MET A 222 -9.26 -9.51 -3.11
N ALA A 223 -9.56 -10.58 -2.37
CA ALA A 223 -10.94 -10.99 -2.13
C ALA A 223 -11.80 -9.87 -1.54
N LEU A 224 -12.99 -9.67 -2.11
CA LEU A 224 -14.17 -9.22 -1.39
C LEU A 224 -15.04 -10.43 -1.08
N SER A 225 -15.88 -10.32 -0.05
CA SER A 225 -16.86 -11.37 0.20
C SER A 225 -17.77 -11.57 -1.03
N PRO A 226 -18.08 -12.83 -1.41
CA PRO A 226 -19.08 -13.15 -2.44
C PRO A 226 -20.43 -12.44 -2.23
N VAL A 227 -20.77 -12.12 -0.98
CA VAL A 227 -21.99 -11.39 -0.61
C VAL A 227 -22.03 -9.98 -1.24
N VAL A 228 -20.87 -9.32 -1.35
CA VAL A 228 -20.74 -8.00 -1.99
C VAL A 228 -21.19 -8.09 -3.45
N PHE A 229 -20.70 -9.09 -4.18
CA PHE A 229 -21.08 -9.31 -5.58
C PHE A 229 -22.56 -9.69 -5.72
N GLY A 230 -23.08 -10.54 -4.82
CA GLY A 230 -24.51 -10.87 -4.79
C GLY A 230 -25.39 -9.64 -4.62
N ILE A 231 -25.06 -8.74 -3.68
CA ILE A 231 -25.76 -7.47 -3.48
C ILE A 231 -25.66 -6.58 -4.72
N ILE A 232 -24.49 -6.50 -5.35
CA ILE A 232 -24.30 -5.69 -6.57
C ILE A 232 -25.16 -6.24 -7.71
N ILE A 233 -25.12 -7.55 -7.97
CA ILE A 233 -25.90 -8.20 -9.04
C ILE A 233 -27.40 -7.98 -8.83
N ILE A 234 -27.92 -8.30 -7.64
CA ILE A 234 -29.34 -8.11 -7.30
C ILE A 234 -29.73 -6.63 -7.37
N GLY A 235 -28.83 -5.72 -6.96
CA GLY A 235 -29.05 -4.28 -7.02
C GLY A 235 -29.11 -3.74 -8.45
N ILE A 236 -28.21 -4.18 -9.32
CA ILE A 236 -28.20 -3.82 -10.75
C ILE A 236 -29.46 -4.36 -11.43
N ASP A 237 -29.83 -5.61 -11.19
CA ASP A 237 -31.03 -6.23 -11.75
C ASP A 237 -32.30 -5.47 -11.37
N ASN A 238 -32.47 -5.16 -10.07
CA ASN A 238 -33.57 -4.33 -9.59
C ASN A 238 -33.59 -2.93 -10.19
N LEU A 239 -32.42 -2.35 -10.49
CA LEU A 239 -32.35 -1.06 -11.14
C LEU A 239 -32.84 -1.16 -12.59
N LEU A 240 -32.35 -2.12 -13.36
CA LEU A 240 -32.71 -2.32 -14.76
C LEU A 240 -34.23 -2.48 -14.94
N HIS A 241 -34.90 -3.16 -14.01
CA HIS A 241 -36.35 -3.34 -14.02
C HIS A 241 -37.16 -2.09 -13.63
N ARG A 242 -36.53 -1.03 -13.09
CA ARG A 242 -37.18 0.21 -12.65
C ARG A 242 -36.77 1.41 -13.51
N ARG A 243 -37.29 1.47 -14.75
CA ARG A 243 -36.96 2.49 -15.77
C ARG A 243 -37.02 3.95 -15.30
N ALA A 244 -37.98 4.29 -14.43
CA ALA A 244 -38.12 5.64 -13.87
C ALA A 244 -36.99 6.05 -12.89
N VAL A 245 -36.36 5.07 -12.23
CA VAL A 245 -35.20 5.30 -11.36
C VAL A 245 -33.94 5.46 -12.21
N TRP A 246 -33.83 4.69 -13.30
CA TRP A 246 -32.74 4.80 -14.27
C TRP A 246 -32.60 6.19 -14.87
N SER A 247 -33.71 6.79 -15.34
CA SER A 247 -33.66 8.13 -15.94
C SER A 247 -33.18 9.20 -14.94
N LYS A 248 -33.57 9.10 -13.66
CA LYS A 248 -33.12 10.01 -12.59
C LYS A 248 -31.63 9.85 -12.24
N ILE A 249 -31.08 8.64 -12.33
CA ILE A 249 -29.68 8.35 -11.99
C ILE A 249 -28.74 8.73 -13.13
N PHE A 250 -29.11 8.43 -14.38
CA PHE A 250 -28.23 8.59 -15.54
C PHE A 250 -28.40 9.91 -16.29
N VAL A 251 -29.63 10.42 -16.41
CA VAL A 251 -29.94 11.53 -17.35
C VAL A 251 -30.14 12.87 -16.63
N GLN A 252 -30.34 12.88 -15.31
CA GLN A 252 -30.63 14.12 -14.59
C GLN A 252 -29.37 14.98 -14.38
N GLY A 253 -29.33 16.15 -15.04
CA GLY A 253 -28.31 17.18 -14.86
C GLY A 253 -26.93 16.77 -15.41
N LYS A 254 -25.86 17.10 -14.69
CA LYS A 254 -24.46 16.80 -15.10
C LYS A 254 -23.99 15.39 -14.69
N ARG A 255 -24.90 14.49 -14.32
CA ARG A 255 -24.54 13.13 -13.84
C ARG A 255 -23.95 12.23 -14.93
N TRP A 256 -24.36 12.41 -16.19
CA TRP A 256 -23.78 11.67 -17.32
C TRP A 256 -22.27 11.91 -17.46
N ILE A 257 -21.78 13.12 -17.16
CA ILE A 257 -20.34 13.43 -17.15
C ILE A 257 -19.62 12.60 -16.09
N ALA A 258 -20.22 12.45 -14.91
CA ALA A 258 -19.63 11.63 -13.85
C ALA A 258 -19.64 10.13 -14.20
N TRP A 259 -20.66 9.65 -14.91
CA TRP A 259 -20.67 8.28 -15.45
C TRP A 259 -19.58 8.06 -16.49
N MET A 260 -19.40 8.98 -17.45
CA MET A 260 -18.29 8.90 -18.40
C MET A 260 -16.95 8.92 -17.67
N ALA A 261 -16.76 9.84 -16.71
CA ALA A 261 -15.54 9.90 -15.91
C ALA A 261 -15.31 8.59 -15.13
N LEU A 262 -16.35 7.99 -14.54
CA LEU A 262 -16.27 6.72 -13.85
C LEU A 262 -15.82 5.59 -14.79
N ILE A 263 -16.44 5.46 -15.97
CA ILE A 263 -16.09 4.45 -16.96
C ILE A 263 -14.64 4.65 -17.44
N THR A 264 -14.24 5.89 -17.75
CA THR A 264 -12.86 6.21 -18.14
C THR A 264 -11.86 5.90 -17.03
N CYS A 265 -12.19 6.19 -15.76
CA CYS A 265 -11.31 5.88 -14.64
C CYS A 265 -11.18 4.37 -14.41
N ILE A 266 -12.28 3.62 -14.50
CA ILE A 266 -12.26 2.15 -14.42
C ILE A 266 -11.40 1.58 -15.56
N TRP A 267 -11.64 2.01 -16.80
CA TRP A 267 -10.86 1.58 -17.96
C TRP A 267 -9.36 1.87 -17.78
N LEU A 268 -8.99 3.08 -17.38
CA LEU A 268 -7.59 3.47 -17.15
C LEU A 268 -6.93 2.60 -16.05
N VAL A 269 -7.61 2.40 -14.93
CA VAL A 269 -7.09 1.58 -13.82
C VAL A 269 -6.93 0.13 -14.24
N THR A 270 -7.94 -0.43 -14.94
CA THR A 270 -7.86 -1.77 -15.53
C THR A 270 -6.70 -1.88 -16.51
N GLU A 271 -6.50 -0.88 -17.35
CA GLU A 271 -5.41 -0.89 -18.33
C GLU A 271 -4.04 -0.93 -17.66
N ILE A 272 -3.84 -0.17 -16.57
CA ILE A 272 -2.62 -0.18 -15.78
C ILE A 272 -2.42 -1.53 -15.07
N ILE A 273 -3.50 -2.13 -14.52
CA ILE A 273 -3.48 -3.46 -13.92
C ILE A 273 -3.02 -4.52 -14.93
N LEU A 274 -3.54 -4.45 -16.15
CA LEU A 274 -3.26 -5.38 -17.25
C LEU A 274 -1.94 -5.13 -17.96
N THR A 275 -1.28 -4.00 -17.64
CA THR A 275 0.00 -3.57 -18.22
C THR A 275 0.02 -3.58 -19.75
N GLY A 276 -1.13 -3.32 -20.37
CA GLY A 276 -1.35 -3.35 -21.81
C GLY A 276 -2.24 -2.20 -22.23
N GLY A 277 -2.75 -2.19 -23.47
CA GLY A 277 -3.68 -1.16 -23.94
C GLY A 277 -3.02 0.07 -24.57
N VAL A 278 -3.76 1.18 -24.63
CA VAL A 278 -3.42 2.35 -25.48
C VAL A 278 -2.61 3.40 -24.72
N VAL A 279 -2.96 3.66 -23.47
CA VAL A 279 -2.41 4.69 -22.58
C VAL A 279 -1.23 4.16 -21.76
N TYR A 280 -1.27 2.91 -21.31
CA TYR A 280 -0.25 2.33 -20.43
C TYR A 280 1.19 2.44 -20.96
N PRO A 281 1.49 2.17 -22.25
CA PRO A 281 2.86 2.29 -22.77
C PRO A 281 3.46 3.68 -22.60
N TYR A 282 2.63 4.73 -22.62
CA TYR A 282 3.06 6.11 -22.38
C TYR A 282 3.21 6.40 -20.88
N ILE A 283 2.27 5.92 -20.05
CA ILE A 283 2.35 6.09 -18.60
C ILE A 283 3.57 5.36 -18.02
N LYS A 284 3.91 4.17 -18.52
CA LYS A 284 5.05 3.35 -18.06
C LYS A 284 6.40 4.05 -18.21
N GLN A 285 6.52 5.02 -19.10
CA GLN A 285 7.76 5.80 -19.29
C GLN A 285 8.02 6.81 -18.16
N LEU A 286 6.99 7.15 -17.38
CA LEU A 286 7.15 8.07 -16.25
C LEU A 286 7.96 7.41 -15.13
N PRO A 287 8.84 8.15 -14.42
CA PRO A 287 9.76 7.58 -13.43
C PRO A 287 9.13 6.72 -12.33
N ILE A 288 7.91 7.06 -11.90
CA ILE A 288 7.21 6.29 -10.87
C ILE A 288 6.75 4.95 -11.44
N PHE A 289 6.18 4.94 -12.65
CA PHE A 289 5.58 3.77 -13.27
C PHE A 289 6.61 2.81 -13.89
N SER A 290 7.74 3.33 -14.38
CA SER A 290 8.83 2.52 -14.94
C SER A 290 9.42 1.54 -13.90
N SER A 291 9.35 1.93 -12.62
CA SER A 291 9.79 1.15 -11.46
C SER A 291 8.72 0.24 -10.85
N MET A 292 7.47 0.38 -11.28
CA MET A 292 6.39 -0.49 -10.83
C MET A 292 6.57 -1.89 -11.40
N HIS A 293 6.19 -2.85 -10.57
CA HIS A 293 6.13 -4.26 -10.86
C HIS A 293 4.87 -4.79 -10.17
N VAL A 294 4.41 -5.95 -10.61
CA VAL A 294 3.33 -6.68 -9.91
C VAL A 294 2.03 -5.86 -9.92
N ASN A 295 1.70 -5.30 -11.09
CA ASN A 295 0.60 -4.34 -11.27
C ASN A 295 -0.79 -4.93 -10.99
N PHE A 296 -0.94 -6.25 -11.03
CA PHE A 296 -2.18 -6.91 -10.61
C PHE A 296 -2.50 -6.72 -9.12
N ARG A 297 -1.54 -6.36 -8.27
CA ARG A 297 -1.84 -5.88 -6.90
C ARG A 297 -2.74 -4.64 -6.90
N LEU A 298 -2.73 -3.86 -7.99
CA LEU A 298 -3.58 -2.70 -8.14
C LEU A 298 -5.05 -3.07 -8.36
N THR A 299 -5.40 -4.35 -8.57
CA THR A 299 -6.79 -4.83 -8.49
C THR A 299 -7.43 -4.45 -7.15
N ALA A 300 -6.65 -4.37 -6.07
CA ALA A 300 -7.16 -3.91 -4.78
C ALA A 300 -7.66 -2.43 -4.80
N ALA A 301 -7.38 -1.66 -5.85
CA ALA A 301 -7.98 -0.34 -6.05
C ALA A 301 -9.51 -0.40 -6.18
N PHE A 302 -10.08 -1.53 -6.59
CA PHE A 302 -11.51 -1.74 -6.73
C PHE A 302 -12.24 -2.09 -5.42
N LEU A 303 -11.52 -2.43 -4.33
CA LEU A 303 -12.13 -2.93 -3.10
C LEU A 303 -13.10 -1.93 -2.46
N PHE A 304 -12.64 -0.71 -2.20
CA PHE A 304 -13.50 0.32 -1.62
C PHE A 304 -14.62 0.79 -2.57
N PRO A 305 -14.38 1.06 -3.88
CA PRO A 305 -15.45 1.36 -4.82
C PRO A 305 -16.57 0.32 -4.82
N LEU A 306 -16.24 -0.97 -4.87
CA LEU A 306 -17.23 -2.05 -4.89
C LEU A 306 -17.97 -2.16 -3.55
N ALA A 307 -17.26 -2.04 -2.41
CA ALA A 307 -17.87 -1.99 -1.09
C ALA A 307 -18.85 -0.80 -0.97
N LEU A 308 -18.48 0.37 -1.51
CA LEU A 308 -19.33 1.55 -1.56
C LEU A 308 -20.59 1.32 -2.41
N VAL A 309 -20.46 0.76 -3.61
CA VAL A 309 -21.63 0.43 -4.46
C VAL A 309 -22.56 -0.54 -3.74
N ALA A 310 -22.02 -1.62 -3.15
CA ALA A 310 -22.81 -2.60 -2.42
C ALA A 310 -23.54 -1.98 -1.21
N ALA A 311 -22.87 -1.16 -0.41
CA ALA A 311 -23.47 -0.47 0.73
C ALA A 311 -24.62 0.46 0.30
N VAL A 312 -24.45 1.20 -0.80
CA VAL A 312 -25.48 2.11 -1.34
C VAL A 312 -26.68 1.33 -1.89
N LEU A 313 -26.44 0.22 -2.60
CA LEU A 313 -27.51 -0.64 -3.11
C LEU A 313 -28.28 -1.29 -1.96
N TYR A 314 -27.58 -1.85 -0.98
CA TYR A 314 -28.18 -2.42 0.22
C TYR A 314 -29.03 -1.39 0.98
N ASN A 315 -28.54 -0.16 1.13
CA ASN A 315 -29.27 0.92 1.81
C ASN A 315 -30.65 1.20 1.20
N ARG A 316 -30.79 1.09 -0.13
CA ARG A 316 -32.07 1.29 -0.79
C ARG A 316 -33.12 0.25 -0.41
N TRP A 317 -32.70 -0.92 0.04
CA TRP A 317 -33.60 -1.95 0.55
C TRP A 317 -33.81 -1.81 2.05
N ALA A 318 -32.73 -1.63 2.80
CA ALA A 318 -32.73 -1.67 4.26
C ALA A 318 -33.54 -0.53 4.89
N VAL A 319 -33.56 0.66 4.28
CA VAL A 319 -34.33 1.82 4.80
C VAL A 319 -35.83 1.56 4.89
N HIS A 320 -36.35 0.61 4.11
CA HIS A 320 -37.78 0.25 4.10
C HIS A 320 -38.11 -0.97 4.95
N TRP A 321 -37.12 -1.58 5.62
CA TRP A 321 -37.35 -2.75 6.44
C TRP A 321 -37.70 -2.37 7.87
N GLU A 322 -38.53 -3.20 8.50
CA GLU A 322 -38.72 -3.15 9.94
C GLU A 322 -37.40 -3.41 10.67
N LYS A 323 -37.22 -2.80 11.85
CA LYS A 323 -35.97 -2.87 12.61
C LYS A 323 -35.52 -4.29 12.92
N SER A 324 -36.46 -5.19 13.23
CA SER A 324 -36.19 -6.61 13.49
C SER A 324 -35.61 -7.31 12.25
N LYS A 325 -36.28 -7.17 11.11
CA LYS A 325 -35.83 -7.71 9.81
C LYS A 325 -34.47 -7.13 9.40
N ALA A 326 -34.28 -5.82 9.56
CA ALA A 326 -33.02 -5.16 9.24
C ALA A 326 -31.86 -5.69 10.11
N LEU A 327 -32.09 -5.92 11.41
CA LEU A 327 -31.10 -6.50 12.31
C LEU A 327 -30.79 -7.96 11.95
N THR A 328 -31.80 -8.79 11.67
CA THR A 328 -31.58 -10.19 11.28
C THR A 328 -30.75 -10.27 9.99
N ILE A 329 -31.12 -9.49 8.97
CA ILE A 329 -30.37 -9.47 7.71
C ILE A 329 -28.97 -8.92 7.93
N LEU A 330 -28.80 -7.88 8.76
CA LEU A 330 -27.48 -7.37 9.12
C LEU A 330 -26.59 -8.46 9.70
N VAL A 331 -27.08 -9.23 10.67
CA VAL A 331 -26.31 -10.32 11.32
C VAL A 331 -25.96 -11.41 10.31
N VAL A 332 -26.92 -11.85 9.50
CA VAL A 332 -26.69 -12.90 8.48
C VAL A 332 -25.67 -12.43 7.43
N VAL A 333 -25.86 -11.24 6.87
CA VAL A 333 -24.97 -10.68 5.84
C VAL A 333 -23.56 -10.46 6.40
N ASN A 334 -23.41 -9.96 7.62
CA ASN A 334 -22.09 -9.86 8.26
C ASN A 334 -21.46 -11.24 8.48
N GLY A 335 -22.21 -12.20 9.00
CA GLY A 335 -21.74 -13.58 9.18
C GLY A 335 -21.20 -14.15 7.87
N LEU A 336 -22.00 -14.09 6.80
CA LEU A 336 -21.61 -14.54 5.46
C LEU A 336 -20.44 -13.73 4.87
N THR A 337 -20.30 -12.45 5.26
CA THR A 337 -19.17 -11.61 4.84
C THR A 337 -17.86 -12.03 5.50
N LEU A 338 -17.92 -12.47 6.75
CA LEU A 338 -16.76 -12.90 7.52
C LEU A 338 -16.37 -14.36 7.25
N LEU A 339 -17.28 -15.21 6.75
CA LEU A 339 -16.98 -16.61 6.42
C LEU A 339 -15.77 -16.78 5.48
N PRO A 340 -15.62 -16.04 4.36
CA PRO A 340 -14.42 -16.11 3.53
C PRO A 340 -13.14 -15.67 4.24
N VAL A 341 -13.23 -14.80 5.25
CA VAL A 341 -12.07 -14.44 6.08
C VAL A 341 -11.69 -15.61 6.99
N MET A 342 -12.66 -16.40 7.46
CA MET A 342 -12.37 -17.58 8.27
C MET A 342 -11.58 -18.65 7.51
N THR A 343 -11.66 -18.70 6.17
CA THR A 343 -10.87 -19.66 5.38
C THR A 343 -9.38 -19.38 5.47
N TYR A 344 -8.97 -18.19 5.93
CA TYR A 344 -7.57 -17.89 6.21
C TYR A 344 -7.03 -18.68 7.40
N PHE A 345 -7.87 -19.23 8.27
CA PHE A 345 -7.42 -20.04 9.41
C PHE A 345 -7.49 -21.55 9.15
N VAL A 346 -7.93 -21.96 7.95
CA VAL A 346 -8.17 -23.38 7.62
C VAL A 346 -6.91 -24.10 7.07
N PRO A 347 -6.17 -23.56 6.07
CA PRO A 347 -4.99 -24.24 5.56
C PRO A 347 -3.88 -24.32 6.60
N GLY A 348 -3.34 -25.52 6.79
CA GLY A 348 -2.11 -25.73 7.55
C GLY A 348 -0.87 -25.15 6.84
N SER A 349 0.25 -25.08 7.56
CA SER A 349 1.55 -24.63 7.05
C SER A 349 2.01 -25.39 5.81
N ASP A 350 1.57 -26.65 5.66
CA ASP A 350 1.92 -27.51 4.53
C ASP A 350 1.40 -26.97 3.18
N TYR A 351 0.40 -26.09 3.20
CA TYR A 351 -0.23 -25.53 2.00
C TYR A 351 0.16 -24.08 1.73
N ILE A 352 0.39 -23.30 2.78
CA ILE A 352 0.71 -21.87 2.68
C ILE A 352 1.70 -21.54 3.80
N ASP A 353 2.90 -21.12 3.42
CA ASP A 353 3.83 -20.55 4.40
C ASP A 353 3.30 -19.19 4.88
N ARG A 354 3.03 -19.13 6.18
CA ARG A 354 2.54 -17.94 6.90
C ARG A 354 3.39 -17.66 8.14
N SER A 355 4.64 -18.12 8.12
CA SER A 355 5.54 -17.99 9.25
C SER A 355 6.21 -16.62 9.24
N TYR A 356 5.56 -15.64 9.87
CA TYR A 356 6.27 -14.42 10.25
C TYR A 356 7.06 -14.67 11.55
N ASN A 357 8.27 -15.21 11.41
CA ASN A 357 9.14 -15.53 12.55
C ASN A 357 9.81 -14.25 13.11
N LEU A 358 9.50 -13.94 14.37
CA LEU A 358 10.05 -12.78 15.08
C LEU A 358 11.18 -13.12 16.05
N ILE A 359 11.53 -14.40 16.23
CA ILE A 359 12.47 -14.85 17.27
C ILE A 359 13.82 -14.17 17.08
N ASP A 360 14.39 -14.23 15.87
CA ASP A 360 15.69 -13.64 15.55
C ASP A 360 15.68 -12.12 15.74
N SER A 361 14.63 -11.44 15.25
CA SER A 361 14.46 -10.00 15.44
C SER A 361 14.32 -9.59 16.91
N GLN A 362 13.65 -10.41 17.73
CA GLN A 362 13.52 -10.16 19.17
C GLN A 362 14.84 -10.34 19.90
N TYR A 363 15.59 -11.38 19.56
CA TYR A 363 16.93 -11.60 20.09
C TYR A 363 17.86 -10.44 19.75
N ILE A 364 17.91 -10.03 18.47
CA ILE A 364 18.71 -8.89 18.01
C ILE A 364 18.35 -7.64 18.81
N HIS A 365 17.06 -7.33 18.94
CA HIS A 365 16.62 -6.16 19.70
C HIS A 365 17.11 -6.20 21.16
N GLN A 366 16.98 -7.35 21.83
CA GLN A 366 17.44 -7.49 23.22
C GLN A 366 18.96 -7.33 23.34
N ALA A 367 19.73 -7.88 22.41
CA ALA A 367 21.19 -7.75 22.42
C ALA A 367 21.61 -6.29 22.16
N ILE A 368 20.93 -5.56 21.27
CA ILE A 368 21.15 -4.11 21.06
C ILE A 368 20.89 -3.33 22.35
N LEU A 369 19.80 -3.64 23.07
CA LEU A 369 19.52 -3.01 24.37
C LEU A 369 20.57 -3.34 25.43
N ALA A 370 21.22 -4.50 25.33
CA ALA A 370 22.36 -4.88 26.17
C ALA A 370 23.70 -4.26 25.73
N GLY A 371 23.70 -3.48 24.65
CA GLY A 371 24.88 -2.77 24.14
C GLY A 371 25.63 -3.47 23.00
N ASP A 372 25.12 -4.58 22.47
CA ASP A 372 25.71 -5.22 21.29
C ASP A 372 25.44 -4.40 20.03
N THR A 373 26.50 -4.11 19.27
CA THR A 373 26.42 -3.38 18.01
C THR A 373 26.33 -4.29 16.80
N PHE A 374 26.45 -5.61 16.97
CA PHE A 374 26.52 -6.57 15.87
C PHE A 374 27.57 -6.20 14.81
N GLU A 375 28.78 -5.82 15.27
CA GLU A 375 29.88 -5.46 14.36
C GLU A 375 30.07 -6.50 13.25
N ILE A 376 30.11 -6.03 12.01
CA ILE A 376 30.28 -6.87 10.82
C ILE A 376 31.73 -7.37 10.77
N THR A 377 31.92 -8.69 10.80
CA THR A 377 33.24 -9.32 10.78
C THR A 377 33.60 -9.88 9.42
N HIS A 378 32.63 -10.32 8.62
CA HIS A 378 32.91 -10.94 7.33
C HIS A 378 31.84 -10.66 6.27
N ILE A 379 32.22 -10.87 5.02
CA ILE A 379 31.31 -10.94 3.87
C ILE A 379 30.97 -12.42 3.66
N GLY A 380 29.69 -12.75 3.64
CA GLY A 380 29.21 -14.12 3.51
C GLY A 380 27.96 -14.21 2.66
N ASP A 381 27.70 -15.40 2.12
CA ASP A 381 26.43 -15.69 1.47
C ASP A 381 25.46 -16.18 2.55
N THR A 382 24.57 -15.31 3.02
CA THR A 382 23.51 -15.70 3.95
C THR A 382 22.16 -15.43 3.30
N GLU A 383 21.25 -16.41 3.39
CA GLU A 383 19.96 -16.37 2.68
C GLU A 383 19.00 -15.27 3.19
N ASP A 384 19.19 -14.78 4.42
CA ASP A 384 18.32 -13.79 5.08
C ASP A 384 19.13 -12.66 5.73
N ASN A 385 18.72 -11.41 5.51
CA ASN A 385 19.31 -10.21 6.11
C ASN A 385 19.28 -10.23 7.65
N THR A 386 18.26 -10.82 8.26
CA THR A 386 18.19 -10.94 9.73
C THR A 386 19.29 -11.86 10.25
N ARG A 387 19.51 -12.98 9.54
CA ARG A 387 20.58 -13.93 9.84
C ARG A 387 21.96 -13.37 9.52
N ALA A 388 22.10 -12.54 8.49
CA ALA A 388 23.34 -11.82 8.21
C ALA A 388 23.79 -11.03 9.45
N LEU A 389 22.87 -10.27 10.06
CA LEU A 389 23.16 -9.51 11.26
C LEU A 389 23.54 -10.42 12.45
N LEU A 390 22.78 -11.49 12.70
CA LEU A 390 23.10 -12.48 13.74
C LEU A 390 24.50 -13.10 13.57
N ASN A 391 24.85 -13.40 12.34
CA ASN A 391 26.13 -13.98 11.97
C ASN A 391 27.25 -12.94 11.90
N ARG A 392 26.96 -11.66 12.18
CA ARG A 392 27.93 -10.55 12.04
C ARG A 392 28.50 -10.50 10.62
N ALA A 393 27.65 -10.74 9.63
CA ALA A 393 28.01 -10.82 8.23
C ALA A 393 27.33 -9.69 7.44
N SER A 394 28.00 -9.22 6.38
CA SER A 394 27.33 -8.52 5.29
C SER A 394 27.07 -9.50 4.16
N ASN A 395 25.86 -9.46 3.61
CA ASN A 395 25.48 -10.35 2.51
C ASN A 395 26.26 -10.03 1.23
N LEU A 396 26.90 -11.06 0.68
CA LEU A 396 27.53 -10.97 -0.63
C LEU A 396 26.48 -10.72 -1.71
N TYR A 397 25.36 -11.45 -1.67
CA TYR A 397 24.24 -11.33 -2.61
C TYR A 397 22.98 -10.85 -1.87
N PRO A 398 22.77 -9.53 -1.71
CA PRO A 398 21.60 -9.05 -1.01
C PRO A 398 20.34 -9.35 -1.81
N TYR A 399 19.30 -9.89 -1.18
CA TYR A 399 17.97 -9.95 -1.78
C TYR A 399 17.36 -8.54 -1.85
N ASN A 400 17.73 -7.77 -2.86
CA ASN A 400 17.24 -6.42 -3.06
C ASN A 400 16.84 -6.17 -4.52
N PRO A 401 15.52 -6.11 -4.82
CA PRO A 401 15.01 -5.82 -6.15
C PRO A 401 15.50 -4.49 -6.74
N ILE A 402 16.09 -3.62 -5.93
CA ILE A 402 16.65 -2.35 -6.40
C ILE A 402 17.86 -2.55 -7.33
N PHE A 403 18.58 -3.66 -7.19
CA PHE A 403 19.65 -4.04 -8.11
C PHE A 403 19.18 -5.01 -9.21
N GLY A 404 17.86 -5.09 -9.44
CA GLY A 404 17.23 -6.04 -10.33
C GLY A 404 16.85 -7.34 -9.61
N PHE A 405 15.78 -8.01 -10.06
CA PHE A 405 15.27 -9.24 -9.43
C PHE A 405 16.24 -10.42 -9.51
N GLY A 406 17.09 -10.44 -10.55
CA GLY A 406 18.19 -11.39 -10.69
C GLY A 406 19.54 -10.76 -10.38
N LEU A 407 19.56 -9.64 -9.66
CA LEU A 407 20.77 -8.87 -9.33
C LEU A 407 21.58 -8.42 -10.55
N GLN A 408 20.90 -8.16 -11.68
CA GLN A 408 21.51 -7.80 -12.95
C GLN A 408 22.38 -6.53 -12.88
N TRP A 409 22.03 -5.62 -11.96
CA TRP A 409 22.73 -4.35 -11.75
C TRP A 409 23.65 -4.38 -10.52
N PHE A 410 23.81 -5.54 -9.90
CA PHE A 410 24.63 -5.72 -8.72
C PHE A 410 26.02 -6.24 -9.11
N HIS A 411 27.05 -5.41 -8.91
CA HIS A 411 28.42 -5.72 -9.30
C HIS A 411 29.39 -5.47 -8.13
N PRO A 412 29.30 -6.27 -7.06
CA PRO A 412 30.13 -6.06 -5.87
C PRO A 412 31.61 -6.29 -6.19
N GLU A 413 32.48 -5.48 -5.61
CA GLU A 413 33.94 -5.69 -5.65
C GLU A 413 34.45 -6.48 -4.42
N VAL A 414 33.59 -6.69 -3.43
CA VAL A 414 33.87 -7.49 -2.24
C VAL A 414 33.88 -8.99 -2.55
N LYS A 415 34.61 -9.75 -1.74
CA LYS A 415 34.75 -11.21 -1.85
C LYS A 415 34.32 -11.87 -0.53
N PRO A 416 33.88 -13.15 -0.54
CA PRO A 416 33.69 -13.89 0.70
C PRO A 416 34.95 -13.85 1.57
N GLY A 417 34.84 -13.50 2.85
CA GLY A 417 35.99 -13.41 3.74
C GLY A 417 35.91 -12.29 4.77
N TRP A 418 37.00 -12.08 5.50
CA TRP A 418 37.08 -11.11 6.60
C TRP A 418 37.00 -9.68 6.07
N VAL A 419 36.22 -8.79 6.71
CA VAL A 419 36.04 -7.41 6.20
C VAL A 419 37.31 -6.56 6.27
N TRP A 420 38.23 -6.92 7.16
CA TRP A 420 39.51 -6.24 7.35
C TRP A 420 40.63 -6.76 6.44
N GLU A 421 40.34 -7.76 5.60
CA GLU A 421 41.29 -8.20 4.57
C GLU A 421 41.60 -7.05 3.62
N ILE A 422 42.89 -6.82 3.37
CA ILE A 422 43.38 -5.73 2.52
C ILE A 422 43.83 -6.33 1.19
N SER A 423 43.25 -5.85 0.09
CA SER A 423 43.77 -6.12 -1.25
C SER A 423 43.72 -4.85 -2.10
N ASP A 424 44.78 -4.60 -2.87
CA ASP A 424 44.85 -3.49 -3.84
C ASP A 424 44.63 -2.09 -3.22
N GLY A 425 44.92 -1.93 -1.93
CA GLY A 425 44.72 -0.67 -1.19
C GLY A 425 43.31 -0.47 -0.60
N TYR A 426 42.48 -1.52 -0.57
CA TYR A 426 41.11 -1.45 -0.05
C TYR A 426 40.83 -2.55 0.98
N TYR A 427 39.94 -2.26 1.92
CA TYR A 427 39.31 -3.24 2.81
C TYR A 427 38.26 -4.05 2.04
N ASN A 428 37.99 -5.29 2.48
CA ASN A 428 36.96 -6.14 1.90
C ASN A 428 35.55 -5.75 2.39
N MET A 429 35.17 -4.50 2.16
CA MET A 429 33.85 -3.96 2.51
C MET A 429 33.46 -2.87 1.51
N THR A 430 32.22 -2.91 1.03
CA THR A 430 31.69 -1.92 0.09
C THR A 430 31.53 -0.57 0.76
N ASN A 431 31.96 0.50 0.10
CA ASN A 431 31.77 1.88 0.53
C ASN A 431 30.34 2.35 0.21
N PRO A 432 29.46 2.55 1.20
CA PRO A 432 28.07 2.90 0.94
C PRO A 432 27.90 4.31 0.37
N THR A 433 28.91 5.18 0.46
CA THR A 433 28.85 6.50 -0.19
C THR A 433 28.75 6.39 -1.71
N GLY A 434 29.32 5.32 -2.28
CA GLY A 434 29.25 5.01 -3.71
C GLY A 434 27.82 4.77 -4.21
N PHE A 435 26.87 4.50 -3.30
CA PHE A 435 25.49 4.26 -3.64
C PHE A 435 24.61 5.51 -3.67
N VAL A 436 24.89 6.50 -2.82
CA VAL A 436 23.99 7.65 -2.63
C VAL A 436 24.64 8.94 -3.10
N PHE A 437 25.83 9.29 -2.62
CA PHE A 437 26.51 10.56 -2.95
C PHE A 437 27.99 10.32 -3.32
N PRO A 438 28.27 9.61 -4.42
CA PRO A 438 29.64 9.26 -4.81
C PRO A 438 30.53 10.47 -5.06
N GLU A 439 30.01 11.52 -5.73
CA GLU A 439 30.84 12.62 -6.22
C GLU A 439 31.42 13.49 -5.10
N VAL A 440 30.67 13.73 -4.03
CA VAL A 440 31.15 14.53 -2.88
C VAL A 440 32.08 13.73 -1.97
N ASN A 441 32.03 12.39 -2.05
CA ASN A 441 32.87 11.48 -1.26
C ASN A 441 34.05 10.91 -2.06
N ASN A 442 34.26 11.37 -3.29
CA ASN A 442 35.28 10.86 -4.22
C ASN A 442 35.26 9.33 -4.37
N SER A 443 34.05 8.76 -4.37
CA SER A 443 33.83 7.33 -4.52
C SER A 443 33.08 6.99 -5.80
N ARG A 444 33.06 5.71 -6.18
CA ARG A 444 32.25 5.18 -7.29
C ARG A 444 31.31 4.06 -6.83
N PRO A 445 30.23 3.77 -7.57
CA PRO A 445 29.37 2.63 -7.30
C PRO A 445 30.17 1.33 -7.09
N PHE A 446 29.83 0.59 -6.03
CA PHE A 446 30.47 -0.67 -5.60
C PHE A 446 31.94 -0.58 -5.16
N GLU A 447 32.56 0.60 -5.14
CA GLU A 447 33.94 0.75 -4.65
C GLU A 447 34.04 0.26 -3.21
N ARG A 448 35.17 -0.39 -2.89
CA ARG A 448 35.49 -0.78 -1.53
C ARG A 448 35.94 0.42 -0.69
N ILE A 449 35.94 0.28 0.64
CA ILE A 449 36.48 1.31 1.53
C ILE A 449 38.00 1.27 1.45
N ARG A 450 38.65 2.42 1.26
CA ARG A 450 40.11 2.52 1.15
C ARG A 450 40.78 2.31 2.50
N VAL A 451 42.02 1.82 2.48
CA VAL A 451 42.81 1.64 3.71
C VAL A 451 43.09 2.95 4.45
N GLU A 452 43.11 4.08 3.74
CA GLU A 452 43.24 5.42 4.33
C GLU A 452 42.01 5.83 5.16
N ASP A 453 40.83 5.29 4.86
CA ASP A 453 39.56 5.57 5.55
C ASP A 453 39.32 4.62 6.75
N LYS A 454 40.38 4.12 7.40
CA LYS A 454 40.28 3.13 8.49
C LYS A 454 39.31 3.54 9.61
N ALA A 455 39.28 4.81 10.00
CA ALA A 455 38.36 5.28 11.04
C ALA A 455 36.88 5.13 10.62
N ARG A 456 36.56 5.52 9.37
CA ARG A 456 35.21 5.36 8.80
C ARG A 456 34.85 3.89 8.64
N MET A 457 35.81 3.05 8.25
CA MET A 457 35.64 1.60 8.21
C MET A 457 35.25 1.06 9.59
N MET A 458 36.00 1.42 10.64
CA MET A 458 35.72 1.01 12.03
C MET A 458 34.33 1.45 12.49
N ASP A 459 33.90 2.66 12.16
CA ASP A 459 32.57 3.14 12.52
C ASP A 459 31.49 2.41 11.73
N PHE A 460 31.68 2.24 10.42
CA PHE A 460 30.69 1.59 9.56
C PHE A 460 30.44 0.14 9.94
N VAL A 461 31.49 -0.68 10.12
CA VAL A 461 31.31 -2.09 10.50
C VAL A 461 30.71 -2.23 11.88
N ALA A 462 30.93 -1.27 12.78
CA ALA A 462 30.35 -1.24 14.12
C ALA A 462 28.95 -0.60 14.17
N HIS A 463 28.30 -0.38 13.02
CA HIS A 463 27.00 0.29 12.90
C HIS A 463 26.93 1.68 13.56
N ARG A 464 28.05 2.39 13.62
CA ARG A 464 28.12 3.82 13.98
C ARG A 464 28.03 4.68 12.71
N GLN A 465 27.62 5.93 12.86
CA GLN A 465 27.49 6.87 11.74
C GLN A 465 28.88 7.46 11.40
N PRO A 466 29.49 7.12 10.24
CA PRO A 466 30.75 7.70 9.83
C PRO A 466 30.56 9.14 9.32
N ASP A 467 31.64 9.91 9.28
CA ASP A 467 31.69 11.32 8.87
C ASP A 467 31.72 11.50 7.34
N TRP A 468 30.82 10.82 6.63
CA TRP A 468 30.68 10.99 5.18
C TRP A 468 30.07 12.34 4.81
N ALA A 469 30.55 12.91 3.71
CA ALA A 469 30.10 14.20 3.24
C ALA A 469 28.69 14.11 2.62
N LEU A 470 27.85 15.10 2.93
CA LEU A 470 26.57 15.31 2.27
C LEU A 470 26.67 16.52 1.32
N PRO A 471 26.14 16.43 0.10
CA PRO A 471 26.13 17.57 -0.81
C PRO A 471 25.21 18.69 -0.27
N LEU A 472 25.53 19.94 -0.62
CA LEU A 472 24.78 21.11 -0.12
C LEU A 472 23.27 21.03 -0.39
N TYR A 473 22.87 20.54 -1.56
CA TYR A 473 21.44 20.40 -1.89
C TYR A 473 20.72 19.44 -0.96
N GLN A 474 21.36 18.33 -0.53
CA GLN A 474 20.77 17.39 0.41
C GLN A 474 20.59 18.03 1.78
N GLN A 475 21.59 18.78 2.26
CA GLN A 475 21.50 19.51 3.51
C GLN A 475 20.37 20.55 3.50
N VAL A 476 20.18 21.25 2.37
CA VAL A 476 19.04 22.16 2.18
C VAL A 476 17.72 21.40 2.21
N CYS A 477 17.63 20.25 1.53
CA CYS A 477 16.44 19.39 1.56
C CYS A 477 16.14 18.87 2.98
N ASP A 478 17.15 18.55 3.78
CA ASP A 478 17.01 18.13 5.18
C ASP A 478 16.40 19.26 6.03
N TRP A 479 16.91 20.49 5.89
CA TRP A 479 16.36 21.67 6.56
C TRP A 479 14.91 21.98 6.15
N ILE A 480 14.62 21.98 4.84
CA ILE A 480 13.26 22.21 4.33
C ILE A 480 12.30 21.16 4.89
N SER A 481 12.70 19.89 4.87
CA SER A 481 11.92 18.79 5.41
C SER A 481 11.64 18.97 6.91
N GLY A 482 12.68 19.20 7.71
CA GLY A 482 12.57 19.39 9.16
C GLY A 482 11.69 20.58 9.55
N VAL A 483 11.93 21.75 8.94
CA VAL A 483 11.13 22.96 9.19
C VAL A 483 9.67 22.74 8.79
N SER A 484 9.42 22.11 7.65
CA SER A 484 8.05 21.84 7.17
C SER A 484 7.29 20.92 8.13
N ILE A 485 7.94 19.88 8.65
CA ILE A 485 7.35 18.97 9.64
C ILE A 485 6.98 19.72 10.93
N VAL A 486 7.92 20.51 11.47
CA VAL A 486 7.70 21.28 12.71
C VAL A 486 6.56 22.28 12.54
N LEU A 487 6.51 23.00 11.41
CA LEU A 487 5.44 23.97 11.14
C LEU A 487 4.06 23.30 11.00
N VAL A 488 3.96 22.23 10.21
CA VAL A 488 2.69 21.50 10.03
C VAL A 488 2.20 20.92 11.35
N ALA A 489 3.10 20.27 12.11
CA ALA A 489 2.77 19.72 13.42
C ALA A 489 2.35 20.82 14.40
N GLY A 490 3.10 21.92 14.48
CA GLY A 490 2.79 23.06 15.34
C GLY A 490 1.42 23.68 15.05
N ILE A 491 1.08 23.90 13.77
CA ILE A 491 -0.23 24.44 13.37
C ILE A 491 -1.35 23.48 13.78
N LEU A 492 -1.18 22.18 13.56
CA LEU A 492 -2.19 21.18 13.94
C LEU A 492 -2.38 21.11 15.46
N VAL A 493 -1.30 21.11 16.23
CA VAL A 493 -1.34 21.11 17.70
C VAL A 493 -2.08 22.35 18.22
N ILE A 494 -1.74 23.55 17.73
CA ILE A 494 -2.41 24.80 18.11
C ILE A 494 -3.90 24.74 17.75
N TYR A 495 -4.25 24.26 16.56
CA TYR A 495 -5.63 24.13 16.12
C TYR A 495 -6.45 23.20 17.03
N PHE A 496 -5.92 22.02 17.35
CA PHE A 496 -6.62 21.06 18.21
C PHE A 496 -6.68 21.50 19.68
N ALA A 497 -5.62 22.14 20.19
CA ALA A 497 -5.61 22.69 21.56
C ALA A 497 -6.71 23.74 21.74
N ARG A 498 -6.82 24.71 20.82
CA ARG A 498 -7.88 25.72 20.84
C ARG A 498 -9.28 25.12 20.75
N LYS A 499 -9.44 24.07 19.95
CA LYS A 499 -10.72 23.37 19.83
C LYS A 499 -11.10 22.64 21.13
N LEU A 500 -10.11 22.03 21.80
CA LEU A 500 -10.32 21.34 23.07
C LEU A 500 -10.64 22.32 24.21
N GLU A 501 -9.96 23.47 24.28
CA GLU A 501 -10.29 24.53 25.22
C GLU A 501 -11.71 25.03 25.03
N TRP A 502 -12.13 25.25 23.79
CA TRP A 502 -13.51 25.63 23.49
C TRP A 502 -14.55 24.61 24.01
N PHE A 503 -14.25 23.32 23.93
CA PHE A 503 -15.10 22.26 24.52
C PHE A 503 -15.10 22.24 26.07
N ARG A 504 -14.12 22.86 26.74
CA ARG A 504 -14.11 22.96 28.22
C ARG A 504 -14.95 24.12 28.74
N TRP A 505 -15.29 25.10 27.90
CA TRP A 505 -16.12 26.25 28.26
C TRP A 505 -17.62 26.08 27.94
N ILE A 506 -17.98 24.98 27.27
CA ILE A 506 -19.36 24.53 27.01
C ILE A 506 -19.69 23.42 27.99
#